data_AF-A0A968DH99-F1
#
_entry.id   AF-A0A968DH99-F1
#
_cell.length_a   1.000
_cell.length_b   1.000
_cell.length_c   1.000
_cell.angle_alpha   90.00
_cell.angle_beta   90.00
_cell.angle_gamma   90.00
#
_symmetry.space_group_name_H-M   'P 1'
#
loop_
_entity.id
_entity.type
_entity.pdbx_description
1 polymer ?
#
loop_
_entity_poly.entity_id
_entity_poly.type
_entity_poly.pdbx_seq_one_letter_code
_entity_poly.pdbx_strand_id
1 'polypeptide(L)'
;MRVVYFGNSTSAFSARHFAALLNAPCDLVGVVDVPAAKQKTTNPLAAGLLNFANEADKLNIPAFRPIDPNTQIFVDNLEKLNPDLFIAAGYSIILKEGLLSIPVSLAVNFHASLLPDYRGKHPVFWALRNG
;
A
#
# COMPACT_ATOMS: atom_id res chain seq x y z
N MET A 1 -7.96 6.85 14.47
CA MET A 1 -8.10 7.17 13.03
C MET A 1 -7.94 5.88 12.28
N ARG A 2 -8.92 5.51 11.48
CA ARG A 2 -9.04 4.22 10.79
C ARG A 2 -8.26 4.28 9.47
N VAL A 3 -7.24 3.45 9.34
CA VAL A 3 -6.32 3.48 8.20
C VAL A 3 -6.41 2.18 7.42
N VAL A 4 -6.44 2.28 6.09
CA VAL A 4 -6.19 1.15 5.20
C VAL A 4 -4.85 1.37 4.50
N TYR A 5 -3.99 0.36 4.56
CA TYR A 5 -2.66 0.40 3.95
C TYR A 5 -2.64 -0.32 2.60
N PHE A 6 -2.13 0.33 1.56
CA PHE A 6 -1.91 -0.23 0.23
C PHE A 6 -0.40 -0.38 -0.02
N GLY A 7 0.05 -1.60 -0.34
CA GLY A 7 1.46 -1.81 -0.60
C GLY A 7 1.81 -3.07 -1.36
N ASN A 8 3.10 -3.36 -1.41
CA ASN A 8 3.63 -4.60 -1.95
C ASN A 8 4.50 -5.27 -0.88
N SER A 9 4.06 -6.41 -0.36
CA SER A 9 4.78 -7.14 0.71
C SER A 9 6.18 -7.61 0.31
N THR A 10 6.49 -7.68 -0.99
CA THR A 10 7.83 -8.04 -1.50
C THR A 10 8.76 -6.83 -1.67
N SER A 11 8.29 -5.62 -1.39
CA SER A 11 9.07 -4.39 -1.47
C SER A 11 9.55 -3.96 -0.08
N ALA A 12 10.87 -3.85 0.10
CA ALA A 12 11.46 -3.36 1.35
C ALA A 12 11.00 -1.92 1.67
N PHE A 13 10.77 -1.09 0.64
CA PHE A 13 10.22 0.25 0.79
C PHE A 13 8.83 0.20 1.43
N SER A 14 7.95 -0.65 0.90
CA SER A 14 6.59 -0.82 1.44
C SER A 14 6.61 -1.43 2.85
N ALA A 15 7.39 -2.49 3.06
CA ALA A 15 7.52 -3.15 4.36
C ALA A 15 7.98 -2.18 5.47
N ARG A 16 8.90 -1.26 5.16
CA ARG A 16 9.36 -0.24 6.12
C ARG A 16 8.24 0.72 6.55
N HIS A 17 7.43 1.21 5.60
CA HIS A 17 6.33 2.12 5.92
C HIS A 17 5.22 1.41 6.68
N PHE A 18 4.91 0.16 6.29
CA PHE A 18 3.97 -0.67 7.02
C PHE A 18 4.41 -0.91 8.47
N ALA A 19 5.67 -1.26 8.71
CA ALA A 19 6.21 -1.45 10.06
C ALA A 19 6.10 -0.18 10.93
N ALA A 20 6.36 1.00 10.35
CA ALA A 20 6.18 2.26 11.05
C ALA A 20 4.70 2.51 11.38
N LEU A 21 3.79 2.20 10.45
CA LEU A 21 2.36 2.35 10.64
C LEU A 21 1.81 1.48 11.78
N LEU A 22 2.33 0.26 11.95
CA LEU A 22 1.96 -0.63 13.06
C LEU A 22 2.23 -0.03 14.45
N ASN A 23 3.16 0.92 14.55
CA ASN A 23 3.53 1.59 15.79
C ASN A 23 2.98 3.02 15.90
N ALA A 24 2.25 3.48 14.87
CA ALA A 24 1.66 4.81 14.87
C ALA A 24 0.37 4.84 15.71
N PRO A 25 -0.02 6.00 16.27
CA PRO A 25 -1.26 6.16 17.03
C PRO A 25 -2.49 6.20 16.11
N CYS A 26 -2.75 5.11 15.39
CA CYS A 26 -3.88 4.93 14.49
C CYS A 26 -4.37 3.48 14.48
N ASP A 27 -5.62 3.31 14.07
CA ASP A 27 -6.27 2.01 13.98
C ASP A 27 -6.07 1.49 12.56
N LEU A 28 -5.13 0.58 12.36
CA LEU A 28 -5.04 -0.13 11.07
C LEU A 28 -6.25 -1.06 10.97
N VAL A 29 -7.13 -0.85 9.98
CA VAL A 29 -8.39 -1.59 9.81
C VAL A 29 -8.41 -2.52 8.60
N GLY A 30 -7.37 -2.47 7.78
CA GLY A 30 -7.21 -3.36 6.64
C GLY A 30 -5.89 -3.13 5.92
N VAL A 31 -5.44 -4.16 5.21
CA VAL A 31 -4.26 -4.09 4.36
C VAL A 31 -4.55 -4.64 2.98
N VAL A 32 -4.08 -3.96 1.94
CA VAL A 32 -4.23 -4.31 0.54
C VAL A 32 -2.85 -4.52 -0.04
N ASP A 33 -2.56 -5.76 -0.40
CA ASP A 33 -1.33 -6.15 -1.05
C ASP A 33 -1.56 -6.32 -2.56
N VAL A 34 -0.50 -6.30 -3.35
CA VAL A 34 -0.59 -6.58 -4.78
C VAL A 34 -0.84 -8.09 -5.00
N PRO A 35 -1.50 -8.48 -6.11
CA PRO A 35 -1.68 -9.88 -6.47
C PRO A 35 -0.35 -10.62 -6.54
N ALA A 36 -0.35 -11.92 -6.22
CA ALA A 36 0.84 -12.77 -6.25
C ALA A 36 1.62 -12.68 -7.58
N ALA A 37 0.93 -12.56 -8.72
CA ALA A 37 1.56 -12.41 -10.03
C ALA A 37 2.43 -11.13 -10.17
N LYS A 38 2.14 -10.09 -9.39
CA LYS A 38 2.88 -8.82 -9.34
C LYS A 38 3.84 -8.72 -8.15
N GLN A 39 3.87 -9.71 -7.27
CA GLN A 39 4.83 -9.84 -6.15
C GLN A 39 6.19 -10.35 -6.66
N LYS A 40 6.74 -9.67 -7.68
CA LYS A 40 8.06 -9.97 -8.22
C LYS A 40 9.06 -8.98 -7.68
N THR A 41 10.15 -9.49 -7.14
CA THR A 41 11.27 -8.70 -6.65
C THR A 41 12.55 -9.37 -7.11
N THR A 42 13.47 -8.57 -7.65
CA THR A 42 14.84 -8.99 -7.92
C THR A 42 15.75 -8.73 -6.72
N ASN A 43 15.20 -8.19 -5.62
CA ASN A 43 15.96 -7.88 -4.42
C ASN A 43 16.10 -9.15 -3.56
N PRO A 44 17.32 -9.67 -3.36
CA PRO A 44 17.54 -10.84 -2.50
C PRO A 44 17.16 -10.60 -1.04
N LEU A 45 17.10 -9.33 -0.59
CA LEU A 45 16.65 -8.95 0.76
C LEU A 45 15.13 -9.05 0.95
N ALA A 46 14.38 -9.50 -0.06
CA ALA A 46 12.94 -9.73 0.09
C ALA A 46 12.62 -10.93 0.99
N ALA A 47 13.54 -11.90 1.09
CA ALA A 47 13.42 -13.02 2.02
C ALA A 47 13.57 -12.48 3.46
N GLY A 48 12.47 -12.41 4.20
CA GLY A 48 12.44 -11.91 5.59
C GLY A 48 11.72 -10.58 5.78
N LEU A 49 11.12 -10.00 4.73
CA LEU A 49 10.24 -8.84 4.88
C LEU A 49 8.95 -9.20 5.64
N LEU A 50 8.38 -8.21 6.32
CA LEU A 50 7.09 -8.33 6.99
C LEU A 50 6.00 -8.73 5.98
N ASN A 51 5.34 -9.85 6.26
CA ASN A 51 4.22 -10.32 5.47
C ASN A 51 2.93 -9.66 5.96
N PHE A 52 2.27 -8.92 5.08
CA PHE A 52 1.05 -8.17 5.42
C PHE A 52 -0.09 -9.06 5.88
N ALA A 53 -0.24 -10.26 5.32
CA ALA A 53 -1.29 -11.18 5.74
C ALA A 53 -1.05 -11.68 7.18
N ASN A 54 0.18 -12.07 7.50
CA ASN A 54 0.51 -12.56 8.84
C ASN A 54 0.31 -11.48 9.91
N GLU A 55 0.69 -10.23 9.63
CA GLU A 55 0.46 -9.13 10.58
C GLU A 55 -1.02 -8.76 10.69
N ALA A 56 -1.76 -8.83 9.58
CA ALA A 56 -3.20 -8.63 9.58
C ALA A 56 -3.93 -9.67 10.44
N ASP A 57 -3.53 -10.94 10.34
CA ASP A 57 -4.09 -12.04 11.15
C ASP A 57 -3.83 -11.81 12.65
N LYS A 58 -2.63 -11.36 13.03
CA LYS A 58 -2.31 -11.03 14.44
C LYS A 58 -3.18 -9.90 15.00
N LEU A 59 -3.53 -8.93 14.15
CA LEU A 59 -4.35 -7.77 14.51
C LEU A 59 -5.85 -8.03 14.33
N ASN A 60 -6.25 -9.21 13.84
CA ASN A 60 -7.63 -9.55 13.47
C ASN A 60 -8.25 -8.56 12.48
N ILE A 61 -7.48 -8.15 11.47
CA ILE A 61 -7.95 -7.26 10.40
C ILE A 61 -7.89 -7.97 9.04
N PRO A 62 -8.72 -7.57 8.07
CA PRO A 62 -8.70 -8.20 6.76
C PRO A 62 -7.44 -7.84 5.96
N ALA A 63 -6.85 -8.86 5.33
CA ALA A 63 -5.84 -8.70 4.29
C ALA A 63 -6.44 -9.01 2.91
N PHE A 64 -6.29 -8.09 1.97
CA PHE A 64 -6.82 -8.20 0.63
C PHE A 64 -5.73 -8.31 -0.42
N ARG A 65 -6.02 -9.06 -1.49
CA ARG A 65 -5.15 -9.23 -2.67
C ARG A 65 -5.97 -9.20 -3.97
N PRO A 66 -6.72 -8.11 -4.23
CA PRO A 66 -7.59 -8.04 -5.40
C PRO A 66 -6.76 -8.03 -6.69
N ILE A 67 -7.17 -8.82 -7.69
CA ILE A 67 -6.58 -8.76 -9.04
C ILE A 67 -6.77 -7.36 -9.63
N ASP A 68 -7.95 -6.80 -9.45
CA ASP A 68 -8.28 -5.41 -9.76
C ASP A 68 -8.96 -4.74 -8.54
N PRO A 69 -8.30 -3.76 -7.89
CA PRO A 69 -8.86 -3.03 -6.76
C PRO A 69 -9.98 -2.06 -7.18
N ASN A 70 -10.24 -1.88 -8.48
CA ASN A 70 -11.29 -0.96 -8.95
C ASN A 70 -12.63 -1.66 -9.21
N THR A 71 -12.74 -2.95 -8.88
CA THR A 71 -14.00 -3.68 -9.00
C THR A 71 -14.98 -3.20 -7.94
N GLN A 72 -16.27 -3.08 -8.32
CA GLN A 72 -17.31 -2.61 -7.39
C GLN A 72 -17.36 -3.47 -6.12
N ILE A 73 -17.28 -4.78 -6.26
CA ILE A 73 -17.26 -5.73 -5.13
C ILE A 73 -16.14 -5.40 -4.14
N PHE A 74 -14.95 -5.04 -4.64
CA PHE A 74 -13.83 -4.70 -3.77
C PHE A 74 -14.00 -3.33 -3.11
N VAL A 75 -14.48 -2.34 -3.87
CA VAL A 75 -14.83 -1.01 -3.38
C VAL A 75 -15.84 -1.13 -2.23
N ASP A 76 -16.93 -1.86 -2.42
CA ASP A 76 -17.97 -2.08 -1.40
C ASP A 76 -17.42 -2.75 -0.14
N ASN A 77 -16.47 -3.67 -0.29
CA ASN A 77 -15.83 -4.34 0.85
C ASN A 77 -14.90 -3.39 1.63
N LEU A 78 -14.18 -2.51 0.95
CA LEU A 78 -13.33 -1.52 1.59
C LEU A 78 -14.14 -0.41 2.27
N GLU A 79 -15.25 0.00 1.67
CA GLU A 79 -16.15 1.02 2.23
C GLU A 79 -16.74 0.58 3.58
N LYS A 80 -17.07 -0.71 3.74
CA LYS A 80 -17.53 -1.29 5.02
C LYS A 80 -16.52 -1.16 6.15
N LEU A 81 -15.23 -0.96 5.85
CA LEU A 81 -14.20 -0.72 6.86
C LEU A 81 -14.27 0.71 7.42
N ASN A 82 -15.08 1.59 6.85
CA ASN A 82 -15.22 3.00 7.21
C ASN A 82 -13.85 3.67 7.49
N PRO A 83 -12.95 3.71 6.49
CA PRO A 83 -11.61 4.25 6.67
C PRO A 83 -11.62 5.78 6.69
N ASP A 84 -10.81 6.38 7.55
CA ASP A 84 -10.55 7.83 7.54
C ASP A 84 -9.46 8.18 6.52
N LEU A 85 -8.46 7.30 6.34
CA LEU A 85 -7.25 7.55 5.58
C LEU A 85 -6.81 6.32 4.79
N PHE A 86 -6.45 6.53 3.52
CA PHE A 86 -5.68 5.56 2.74
C PHE A 86 -4.21 5.94 2.72
N ILE A 87 -3.35 4.98 3.02
CA ILE A 87 -1.90 5.14 2.92
C ILE A 87 -1.37 4.15 1.89
N ALA A 88 -0.75 4.64 0.82
CA ALA A 88 -0.07 3.83 -0.18
C ALA A 88 1.44 3.98 -0.08
N ALA A 89 2.19 2.88 -0.19
CA ALA A 89 3.63 2.93 -0.44
C ALA A 89 4.06 1.77 -1.33
N GLY A 90 4.58 2.08 -2.52
CA GLY A 90 5.03 1.06 -3.46
C GLY A 90 3.92 0.15 -4.01
N TYR A 91 2.65 0.58 -3.92
CA TYR A 91 1.54 -0.09 -4.59
C TYR A 91 1.59 0.17 -6.10
N SER A 92 1.36 -0.86 -6.92
CA SER A 92 1.65 -0.81 -8.36
C SER A 92 0.43 -0.81 -9.28
N ILE A 93 -0.77 -0.90 -8.70
CA ILE A 93 -2.03 -0.88 -9.46
C ILE A 93 -2.65 0.51 -9.34
N ILE A 94 -3.15 1.03 -10.46
CA ILE A 94 -3.83 2.32 -10.51
C ILE A 94 -5.12 2.24 -9.70
N LEU A 95 -5.29 3.17 -8.77
CA LEU A 95 -6.51 3.37 -8.00
C LEU A 95 -7.36 4.44 -8.71
N LYS A 96 -8.61 4.10 -9.04
CA LYS A 96 -9.56 5.01 -9.68
C LYS A 96 -10.35 5.80 -8.64
N GLU A 97 -11.00 6.85 -9.11
CA GLU A 97 -11.75 7.82 -8.29
C GLU A 97 -12.73 7.15 -7.32
N GLY A 98 -13.53 6.18 -7.75
CA GLY A 98 -14.50 5.51 -6.87
C GLY A 98 -13.88 4.81 -5.66
N LEU A 99 -12.62 4.36 -5.76
CA LEU A 99 -11.88 3.84 -4.61
C LEU A 99 -11.22 4.97 -3.82
N LEU A 100 -10.63 5.95 -4.50
CA LEU A 100 -9.96 7.09 -3.87
C LEU A 100 -10.92 8.01 -3.10
N SER A 101 -12.22 7.95 -3.38
CA SER A 101 -13.28 8.67 -2.67
C SER A 101 -13.81 7.98 -1.41
N ILE A 102 -13.42 6.74 -1.14
CA ILE A 102 -13.84 5.99 0.06
C ILE A 102 -13.37 6.66 1.37
N PRO A 103 -12.07 7.02 1.56
CA PRO A 103 -11.61 7.53 2.84
C PRO A 103 -12.23 8.89 3.14
N VAL A 104 -12.70 9.08 4.37
CA VAL A 104 -13.39 10.32 4.79
C VAL A 104 -12.50 11.55 4.64
N SER A 105 -11.20 11.40 4.91
CA SER A 105 -10.25 12.51 4.88
C SER A 105 -9.49 12.61 3.57
N LEU A 106 -8.62 11.63 3.28
CA LEU A 106 -7.74 11.68 2.10
C LEU A 106 -7.10 10.33 1.78
N ALA A 107 -6.54 10.22 0.58
CA ALA A 107 -5.65 9.16 0.17
C ALA A 107 -4.25 9.72 -0.08
N VAL A 108 -3.24 9.23 0.64
CA VAL A 108 -1.83 9.64 0.50
C VAL A 108 -0.98 8.51 -0.05
N ASN A 109 0.02 8.88 -0.85
CA ASN A 109 1.03 7.97 -1.34
C ASN A 109 2.43 8.45 -0.93
N PHE A 110 3.20 7.57 -0.32
CA PHE A 110 4.63 7.76 -0.12
C PHE A 110 5.34 7.51 -1.45
N HIS A 111 5.86 8.59 -2.03
CA HIS A 111 6.63 8.55 -3.26
C HIS A 111 8.11 8.73 -2.96
N ALA A 112 8.97 7.90 -3.54
CA ALA A 112 10.41 7.88 -3.25
C ALA A 112 11.19 8.93 -4.07
N SER A 113 10.67 10.15 -4.17
CA SER A 113 11.38 11.31 -4.74
C SER A 113 10.90 12.63 -4.16
N LEU A 114 11.64 13.69 -4.47
CA LEU A 114 11.26 15.07 -4.20
C LEU A 114 10.29 15.54 -5.29
N LEU A 115 8.98 15.43 -5.02
CA LEU A 115 7.96 15.92 -5.95
C LEU A 115 8.07 17.45 -6.15
N PRO A 116 7.78 18.00 -7.35
CA PRO A 116 7.20 17.32 -8.52
C PRO A 116 8.20 16.54 -9.39
N ASP A 117 9.48 16.51 -9.02
CA ASP A 117 10.52 15.81 -9.77
C ASP A 117 10.44 14.29 -9.58
N TYR A 118 10.84 13.56 -10.63
CA TYR A 118 10.84 12.09 -10.66
C TYR A 118 9.48 11.46 -10.32
N ARG A 119 8.38 12.10 -10.74
CA ARG A 119 7.06 11.44 -10.79
C ARG A 119 7.12 10.15 -11.62
N GLY A 120 6.19 9.24 -11.34
CA GLY A 120 6.05 8.01 -12.11
C GLY A 120 6.86 6.85 -11.52
N LYS A 121 7.34 5.95 -12.38
CA LYS A 121 7.94 4.68 -11.97
C LYS A 121 9.47 4.79 -11.82
N HIS A 122 10.02 4.00 -10.91
CA HIS A 122 11.46 3.91 -10.65
C HIS A 122 12.16 5.25 -10.35
N PRO A 123 11.61 6.10 -9.45
CA PRO A 123 12.17 7.42 -9.17
C PRO A 123 13.65 7.39 -8.73
N VAL A 124 14.01 6.44 -7.87
CA VAL A 124 15.39 6.29 -7.36
C VAL A 124 16.38 5.99 -8.49
N PHE A 125 15.99 5.13 -9.45
CA PHE A 125 16.83 4.84 -10.61
C PHE A 125 17.05 6.08 -11.47
N TRP A 126 15.98 6.81 -11.78
CA TRP A 126 16.08 8.01 -12.61
C TRP A 126 16.88 9.12 -11.94
N ALA A 127 16.73 9.30 -10.63
CA ALA A 127 17.55 10.24 -9.86
C ALA A 127 19.04 9.88 -9.96
N LEU A 128 19.40 8.62 -9.69
CA LEU A 128 20.80 8.17 -9.81
C LEU A 128 21.35 8.30 -11.24
N ARG A 129 20.52 8.03 -12.25
CA ARG A 129 20.92 8.13 -13.65
C ARG A 129 21.19 9.57 -14.07
N ASN A 130 20.41 10.52 -13.56
CA ASN A 130 20.44 11.91 -14.01
C ASN A 130 21.48 12.77 -13.26
N GLY A 131 22.08 12.24 -12.19
CA GLY A 131 23.05 12.95 -11.35
C GLY A 131 22.39 13.81 -10.28
#